data_AF-A0A6G1RU38-F1
#
_entry.id   AF-A0A6G1RU38-F1
#
_cell.length_a   1.000
_cell.length_b   1.000
_cell.length_c   1.000
_cell.angle_alpha   90.00
_cell.angle_beta   90.00
_cell.angle_gamma   90.00
#
_symmetry.space_group_name_H-M   'P 1'
#
loop_
_entity.id
_entity.type
_entity.pdbx_description
1 polymer ?
#
loop_
_entity_poly.entity_id
_entity_poly.type
_entity_poly.pdbx_seq_one_letter_code
_entity_poly.pdbx_strand_id
1 'polypeptide(L)'
;FTAADERRIQHCFRYTSTVLTSTLAFQKEQKLKCECQALLQVAKNLFTHLDDVSVLLQEIITEARNLSNAEICSVFLLDRLSHELVAKVFDGGVVDDESYEIRIPADQGIAGHVATTGKILNIKDAYSHPLFYRGVDDSTGFRT
;
A
#
# COMPACT_ATOMS: atom_id res chain seq x y z
N PHE A 1 -26.82 33.71 14.98
CA PHE A 1 -25.50 34.36 14.87
C PHE A 1 -25.70 35.85 14.73
N THR A 2 -25.06 36.61 15.61
CA THR A 2 -25.14 38.07 15.71
C THR A 2 -23.74 38.68 15.60
N ALA A 3 -23.65 40.00 15.36
CA ALA A 3 -22.37 40.71 15.36
C ALA A 3 -21.61 40.61 16.70
N ALA A 4 -22.32 40.35 17.80
CA ALA A 4 -21.70 40.10 19.10
C ALA A 4 -21.02 38.72 19.17
N ASP A 5 -21.57 37.71 18.49
CA ASP A 5 -20.99 36.36 18.43
C ASP A 5 -19.68 36.37 17.62
N GLU A 6 -19.65 37.09 16.51
CA GLU A 6 -18.45 37.25 15.68
C GLU A 6 -17.29 37.89 16.46
N ARG A 7 -17.57 38.97 17.23
CA ARG A 7 -16.55 39.62 18.07
C ARG A 7 -16.02 38.68 19.16
N ARG A 8 -16.88 37.87 19.77
CA ARG A 8 -16.47 36.88 20.78
C ARG A 8 -15.57 35.80 20.18
N ILE A 9 -15.89 35.31 18.98
CA ILE A 9 -15.08 34.33 18.25
C ILE A 9 -13.72 34.94 17.89
N GLN A 10 -13.68 36.15 17.31
CA GLN A 10 -12.43 36.84 16.98
C GLN A 10 -11.55 37.08 18.22
N HIS A 11 -12.15 37.50 19.34
CA HIS A 11 -11.43 37.68 20.59
C HIS A 11 -10.87 36.37 21.13
N CYS A 12 -11.61 35.27 21.04
CA CYS A 12 -11.12 33.95 21.42
C CYS A 12 -9.91 33.52 20.57
N PHE A 13 -10.05 33.57 19.24
CA PHE A 13 -8.97 33.18 18.32
C PHE A 13 -7.73 34.07 18.44
N ARG A 14 -7.85 35.34 18.88
CA ARG A 14 -6.69 36.19 19.15
C ARG A 14 -5.72 35.56 20.17
N TYR A 15 -6.23 34.79 21.13
CA TYR A 15 -5.40 34.14 22.15
C TYR A 15 -5.20 32.64 21.88
N THR A 16 -6.14 31.98 21.21
CA THR A 16 -6.07 30.52 20.97
C THR A 16 -5.51 30.13 19.60
N SER A 17 -5.48 31.03 18.61
CA SER A 17 -5.08 30.70 17.25
C SER A 17 -3.64 30.20 17.17
N THR A 18 -2.71 30.82 17.91
CA THR A 18 -1.30 30.42 17.88
C THR A 18 -1.12 28.99 18.39
N VAL A 19 -1.71 28.64 19.53
CA VAL A 19 -1.59 27.28 20.07
C VAL A 19 -2.27 26.25 19.16
N LEU A 20 -3.46 26.55 18.63
CA LEU A 20 -4.16 25.66 17.70
C LEU A 20 -3.36 25.42 16.41
N THR A 21 -2.80 26.49 15.83
CA THR A 21 -2.04 26.41 14.58
C THR A 21 -0.73 25.66 14.78
N SER A 22 -0.01 25.94 15.86
CA SER A 22 1.24 25.25 16.19
C SER A 22 1.01 23.78 16.49
N THR A 23 -0.03 23.43 17.25
CA THR A 23 -0.38 22.02 17.53
C THR A 23 -0.76 21.28 16.25
N LEU A 24 -1.57 21.89 15.37
CA LEU A 24 -1.94 21.27 14.10
C LEU A 24 -0.74 21.10 13.16
N ALA A 25 0.15 22.10 13.09
CA ALA A 25 1.38 22.02 12.31
C ALA A 25 2.30 20.91 12.82
N PHE A 26 2.49 20.84 14.15
CA PHE A 26 3.27 19.80 14.79
C PHE A 26 2.72 18.40 14.51
N GLN A 27 1.39 18.19 14.60
CA GLN A 27 0.79 16.90 14.27
C GLN A 27 1.00 16.49 12.81
N LYS A 28 0.88 17.44 11.87
CA LYS A 28 1.14 17.17 10.45
C LYS A 28 2.61 16.80 10.20
N GLU A 29 3.53 17.55 10.79
CA GLU A 29 4.97 17.28 10.66
C GLU A 29 5.35 15.95 11.31
N GLN A 30 4.80 15.64 12.49
CA GLN A 30 5.01 14.36 13.16
C GLN A 30 4.50 13.19 12.31
N LYS A 31 3.32 13.32 11.70
CA LYS A 31 2.79 12.30 10.79
C LYS A 31 3.72 12.07 9.59
N LEU A 32 4.14 13.14 8.91
CA LEU A 32 5.09 13.04 7.79
C LEU A 32 6.42 12.43 8.22
N LYS A 33 6.92 12.79 9.40
CA LYS A 33 8.15 12.22 9.97
C LYS A 33 8.00 10.72 10.21
N CYS A 34 6.88 10.27 10.78
CA CYS A 34 6.61 8.85 11.00
C CYS A 34 6.54 8.08 9.67
N GLU A 35 5.84 8.62 8.66
CA GLU A 35 5.77 8.01 7.32
C GLU A 35 7.17 7.90 6.67
N CYS A 36 7.99 8.95 6.76
CA CYS A 36 9.36 8.94 6.24
C CYS A 36 10.27 7.95 7.01
N GLN A 37 10.12 7.87 8.33
CA GLN A 37 10.86 6.91 9.15
C GLN A 37 10.48 5.46 8.83
N ALA A 38 9.20 5.18 8.56
CA ALA A 38 8.75 3.86 8.13
C ALA A 38 9.41 3.48 6.79
N LEU A 39 9.40 4.38 5.80
CA LEU A 39 10.08 4.15 4.53
C LEU A 39 11.59 3.91 4.68
N LEU A 40 12.26 4.70 5.52
CA LEU A 40 13.69 4.52 5.81
C LEU A 40 13.97 3.19 6.53
N GLN A 41 13.09 2.77 7.43
CA GLN A 41 13.24 1.50 8.14
C GLN A 41 13.10 0.33 7.17
N VAL A 42 12.11 0.37 6.27
CA VAL A 42 11.94 -0.61 5.20
C VAL A 42 13.17 -0.65 4.30
N ALA A 43 13.69 0.51 3.86
CA ALA A 43 14.90 0.59 3.05
C ALA A 43 16.13 0.03 3.79
N LYS A 44 16.26 0.27 5.09
CA LYS A 44 17.34 -0.28 5.91
C LYS A 44 17.26 -1.81 6.01
N ASN A 45 16.07 -2.36 6.26
CA ASN A 45 15.87 -3.81 6.29
C ASN A 45 16.21 -4.46 4.93
N LEU A 46 15.93 -3.74 3.83
CA LEU A 46 16.33 -4.11 2.46
C LEU A 46 17.81 -4.38 2.31
N PHE A 47 18.66 -3.56 2.93
CA PHE A 47 20.11 -3.73 2.85
C PHE A 47 20.68 -4.72 3.88
N THR A 48 19.95 -5.07 4.93
CA THR A 48 20.45 -6.00 5.98
C THR A 48 20.08 -7.47 5.73
N HIS A 49 19.06 -7.75 4.93
CA HIS A 49 18.57 -9.12 4.65
C HIS A 49 18.82 -9.55 3.19
N LEU A 50 20.00 -9.25 2.64
CA LEU A 50 20.34 -9.51 1.23
C LEU A 50 20.38 -11.00 0.84
N ASP A 51 20.38 -11.93 1.80
CA ASP A 51 20.49 -13.36 1.53
C ASP A 51 19.15 -14.04 1.19
N ASP A 52 18.00 -13.42 1.51
CA ASP A 52 16.67 -13.95 1.18
C ASP A 52 15.71 -12.85 0.72
N VAL A 53 15.56 -12.75 -0.61
CA VAL A 53 14.67 -11.78 -1.28
C VAL A 53 13.20 -12.00 -0.89
N SER A 54 12.78 -13.22 -0.59
CA SER A 54 11.40 -13.54 -0.24
C SER A 54 11.02 -12.98 1.13
N VAL A 55 11.89 -13.16 2.12
CA VAL A 55 11.72 -12.61 3.48
C VAL A 55 11.68 -11.09 3.44
N LEU A 56 12.56 -10.49 2.65
CA LEU A 56 12.59 -9.04 2.48
C LEU A 56 11.31 -8.50 1.83
N LEU A 57 10.86 -9.11 0.73
CA LEU A 57 9.62 -8.72 0.07
C LEU A 57 8.41 -8.85 1.01
N GLN A 58 8.43 -9.84 1.90
CA GLN A 58 7.40 -10.02 2.92
C GLN A 58 7.35 -8.86 3.90
N GLU A 59 8.50 -8.41 4.42
CA GLU A 59 8.55 -7.25 5.32
C GLU A 59 8.06 -5.98 4.63
N ILE A 60 8.54 -5.72 3.41
CA ILE A 60 8.15 -4.53 2.61
C ILE A 60 6.64 -4.51 2.39
N ILE A 61 6.05 -5.63 1.95
CA ILE A 61 4.62 -5.67 1.64
C ILE A 61 3.76 -5.59 2.90
N THR A 62 4.25 -6.12 4.02
CA THR A 62 3.57 -6.03 5.33
C THR A 62 3.50 -4.58 5.80
N GLU A 63 4.59 -3.84 5.70
CA GLU A 63 4.62 -2.40 6.02
C GLU A 63 3.76 -1.59 5.03
N ALA A 64 3.82 -1.89 3.73
CA ALA A 64 2.97 -1.26 2.73
C ALA A 64 1.47 -1.48 2.99
N ARG A 65 1.07 -2.69 3.40
CA ARG A 65 -0.30 -3.01 3.83
C ARG A 65 -0.72 -2.15 5.01
N ASN A 66 0.12 -2.07 6.05
CA ASN A 66 -0.16 -1.30 7.25
C ASN A 66 -0.31 0.20 6.95
N LEU A 67 0.58 0.76 6.11
CA LEU A 67 0.55 2.18 5.74
C LEU A 67 -0.64 2.54 4.85
N SER A 68 -1.02 1.62 3.95
CA SER A 68 -2.15 1.80 3.03
C SER A 68 -3.51 1.47 3.66
N ASN A 69 -3.52 0.86 4.84
CA ASN A 69 -4.71 0.32 5.51
C ASN A 69 -5.50 -0.65 4.61
N ALA A 70 -4.78 -1.48 3.85
CA ALA A 70 -5.34 -2.51 2.99
C ALA A 70 -5.58 -3.83 3.74
N GLU A 71 -6.58 -4.60 3.30
CA GLU A 71 -6.89 -5.93 3.86
C GLU A 71 -5.82 -6.96 3.45
N ILE A 72 -5.49 -6.99 2.15
CA ILE A 72 -4.48 -7.88 1.57
C ILE A 72 -3.50 -7.07 0.73
N CYS A 73 -2.23 -7.47 0.75
CA CYS A 73 -1.22 -7.01 -0.20
C CYS A 73 -0.40 -8.20 -0.69
N SER A 74 -0.09 -8.21 -1.98
CA SER A 74 0.66 -9.29 -2.63
C SER A 74 1.72 -8.74 -3.57
N VAL A 75 2.79 -9.51 -3.76
CA VAL A 75 3.89 -9.18 -4.68
C VAL A 75 4.03 -10.28 -5.70
N PHE A 76 3.96 -9.89 -6.97
CA PHE A 76 4.19 -10.76 -8.11
C PHE A 76 5.55 -10.46 -8.73
N LEU A 77 6.37 -11.50 -8.92
CA LEU A 77 7.62 -11.43 -9.66
C LEU A 77 7.42 -11.99 -11.07
N LEU A 78 8.02 -11.33 -12.06
CA LEU A 78 7.98 -11.79 -13.44
C LEU A 78 9.01 -12.91 -13.66
N ASP A 79 8.53 -14.12 -13.94
CA ASP A 79 9.34 -15.19 -14.50
C ASP A 79 9.48 -14.97 -16.02
N ARG A 80 10.70 -14.62 -16.44
CA ARG A 80 11.00 -14.31 -17.84
C ARG A 80 11.02 -15.55 -18.74
N LEU A 81 11.22 -16.74 -18.20
CA LEU A 81 11.30 -17.96 -18.99
C LEU A 81 9.90 -18.46 -19.38
N SER A 82 8.97 -18.45 -18.43
CA SER A 82 7.57 -18.85 -18.64
C SER A 82 6.68 -17.69 -19.11
N HIS A 83 7.14 -16.44 -18.98
CA HIS A 83 6.35 -15.23 -19.23
C HIS A 83 5.11 -15.13 -18.32
N GLU A 84 5.28 -15.50 -17.05
CA GLU A 84 4.24 -15.52 -16.04
C GLU A 84 4.63 -14.66 -14.83
N LEU A 85 3.62 -14.07 -14.20
CA LEU A 85 3.69 -13.41 -12.91
C LEU A 85 3.45 -14.42 -11.81
N VAL A 86 4.42 -14.51 -10.91
CA VAL A 86 4.49 -15.50 -9.84
C VAL A 86 4.35 -14.80 -8.50
N ALA A 87 3.30 -15.12 -7.74
CA ALA A 87 3.10 -14.55 -6.42
C ALA A 87 4.12 -15.12 -5.42
N LYS A 88 5.09 -14.30 -4.97
CA LYS A 88 6.07 -14.71 -3.94
C LYS A 88 5.63 -14.39 -2.52
N VAL A 89 4.80 -13.36 -2.37
CA VAL A 89 4.17 -13.02 -1.09
C VAL A 89 2.68 -12.88 -1.33
N PHE A 90 1.90 -13.65 -0.56
CA PHE A 90 0.44 -13.60 -0.58
C PHE A 90 -0.05 -13.44 0.86
N ASP A 91 -0.93 -12.47 1.09
CA ASP A 91 -1.47 -12.12 2.43
C ASP A 91 -0.41 -11.86 3.52
N GLY A 92 0.73 -11.27 3.14
CA GLY A 92 1.83 -11.00 4.08
C GLY A 92 2.55 -12.24 4.61
N GLY A 93 2.32 -13.42 4.02
CA GLY A 93 3.09 -14.65 4.23
C GLY A 93 3.97 -15.00 3.03
N VAL A 94 5.16 -15.59 3.26
CA VAL A 94 5.99 -16.17 2.19
C VAL A 94 5.29 -17.42 1.66
N VAL A 95 5.11 -17.50 0.34
CA VAL A 95 4.67 -18.73 -0.31
C VAL A 95 5.90 -19.61 -0.51
N ASP A 96 6.17 -20.49 0.45
CA ASP A 96 7.36 -21.36 0.46
C ASP A 96 7.09 -22.74 -0.19
N ASP A 97 5.82 -23.07 -0.43
CA ASP A 97 5.40 -24.31 -1.07
C ASP A 97 4.97 -24.04 -2.52
N GLU A 98 5.74 -24.58 -3.48
CA GLU A 98 5.46 -24.47 -4.93
C GLU A 98 4.06 -24.95 -5.30
N SER A 99 3.45 -25.82 -4.47
CA SER A 99 2.10 -26.33 -4.71
C SER A 99 0.97 -25.30 -4.51
N TYR A 100 1.26 -24.17 -3.86
CA TYR A 100 0.31 -23.06 -3.65
C TYR A 100 0.75 -21.77 -4.36
N GLU A 101 1.71 -21.85 -5.27
CA GLU A 101 2.23 -20.70 -6.02
C GLU A 101 1.20 -20.19 -7.04
N ILE A 102 0.66 -18.98 -6.83
CA ILE A 102 -0.29 -18.37 -7.76
C ILE A 102 0.48 -17.84 -8.97
N ARG A 103 0.14 -18.37 -10.15
CA ARG A 103 0.70 -17.97 -11.44
C ARG A 103 -0.36 -17.36 -12.34
N ILE A 104 -0.01 -16.24 -12.98
CA ILE A 104 -0.87 -15.51 -13.91
C ILE A 104 -0.05 -15.14 -15.14
N PRO A 105 -0.54 -15.27 -16.38
CA PRO A 105 0.17 -14.76 -17.55
C PRO A 105 0.55 -13.28 -17.42
N ALA A 106 1.75 -12.91 -17.89
CA ALA A 106 2.30 -11.57 -17.66
C ALA A 106 1.55 -10.43 -18.36
N ASP A 107 0.63 -10.72 -19.26
CA ASP A 107 -0.25 -9.80 -19.96
C ASP A 107 -1.71 -9.85 -19.47
N GLN A 108 -2.02 -10.73 -18.52
CA GLN A 108 -3.38 -10.96 -18.05
C GLN A 108 -3.68 -10.25 -16.72
N GLY A 109 -4.90 -9.75 -16.61
CA GLY A 109 -5.37 -9.12 -15.38
C GLY A 109 -4.81 -7.72 -15.15
N ILE A 110 -5.11 -7.16 -13.99
CA ILE A 110 -4.56 -5.87 -13.53
C ILE A 110 -3.04 -5.97 -13.34
N ALA A 111 -2.59 -7.07 -12.73
CA ALA A 111 -1.18 -7.34 -12.51
C ALA A 111 -0.39 -7.39 -13.84
N GLY A 112 -0.90 -8.11 -14.84
CA GLY A 112 -0.28 -8.17 -16.16
C GLY A 112 -0.29 -6.82 -16.90
N HIS A 113 -1.37 -6.05 -16.79
CA HIS A 113 -1.41 -4.70 -17.35
C HIS A 113 -0.34 -3.78 -16.76
N VAL A 114 -0.17 -3.80 -15.43
CA VAL A 114 0.86 -3.00 -14.75
C VAL A 114 2.26 -3.52 -15.10
N ALA A 115 2.46 -4.84 -15.15
CA ALA A 115 3.74 -5.45 -15.54
C ALA A 115 4.16 -5.06 -16.97
N THR A 116 3.19 -4.99 -17.89
CA THR A 116 3.43 -4.65 -19.31
C THR A 116 3.64 -3.15 -19.51
N THR A 117 2.87 -2.30 -18.83
CA THR A 117 2.90 -0.84 -19.03
C THR A 117 3.87 -0.09 -18.12
N GLY A 118 4.24 -0.67 -16.98
CA GLY A 118 5.02 -0.01 -15.93
C GLY A 118 4.31 1.15 -15.25
N LYS A 119 2.99 1.32 -15.48
CA LYS A 119 2.21 2.44 -14.93
C LYS A 119 1.36 1.99 -13.75
N ILE A 120 1.36 2.80 -12.70
CA ILE A 120 0.48 2.59 -11.53
C ILE A 120 -0.98 2.68 -11.98
N LEU A 121 -1.81 1.74 -11.50
CA LEU A 121 -3.24 1.70 -11.77
C LEU A 121 -4.01 1.60 -10.45
N ASN A 122 -4.92 2.55 -10.22
CA ASN A 122 -5.78 2.59 -9.03
C ASN A 122 -7.25 2.40 -9.46
N ILE A 123 -7.84 1.26 -9.09
CA ILE A 123 -9.19 0.86 -9.48
C ILE A 123 -10.09 0.86 -8.26
N LYS A 124 -11.26 1.52 -8.36
CA LYS A 124 -12.23 1.62 -7.25
C LYS A 124 -13.09 0.37 -7.08
N ASP A 125 -13.36 -0.34 -8.17
CA ASP A 125 -14.16 -1.57 -8.19
C ASP A 125 -13.53 -2.54 -9.21
N ALA A 126 -12.84 -3.56 -8.68
CA ALA A 126 -12.15 -4.56 -9.49
C ALA A 126 -13.15 -5.36 -10.34
N TYR A 127 -14.28 -5.79 -9.78
CA TYR A 127 -15.27 -6.64 -10.47
C TYR A 127 -15.95 -5.99 -11.66
N SER A 128 -16.02 -4.65 -11.65
CA SER A 128 -16.53 -3.85 -12.77
C SER A 128 -15.48 -3.55 -13.85
N HIS A 129 -14.20 -3.76 -13.56
CA HIS A 129 -13.11 -3.34 -14.42
C HIS A 129 -12.84 -4.36 -15.55
N PRO A 130 -12.77 -3.95 -16.84
CA PRO A 130 -12.58 -4.88 -17.96
C PRO A 130 -11.29 -5.72 -17.89
N LEU A 131 -10.26 -5.18 -17.23
CA LEU A 131 -8.97 -5.84 -17.06
C LEU A 131 -8.90 -6.73 -15.82
N PHE A 132 -9.97 -6.88 -15.04
CA PHE A 132 -9.94 -7.71 -13.84
C PHE A 132 -10.04 -9.20 -14.18
N TYR A 133 -9.10 -9.98 -13.66
CA TYR A 133 -9.05 -11.41 -13.83
C TYR A 133 -9.55 -12.10 -12.55
N ARG A 134 -10.70 -12.77 -12.64
CA ARG A 134 -11.37 -13.41 -11.50
C ARG A 134 -10.78 -14.75 -11.07
N GLY A 135 -9.96 -15.38 -11.91
CA GLY A 135 -9.46 -16.73 -11.63
C GLY A 135 -8.63 -16.83 -10.34
N VAL A 136 -8.00 -15.74 -9.90
CA VAL A 136 -7.28 -15.68 -8.61
C VAL A 136 -8.27 -15.70 -7.44
N ASP A 137 -9.29 -14.84 -7.47
CA ASP A 137 -10.36 -14.82 -6.46
C ASP A 137 -11.09 -16.17 -6.38
N ASP A 138 -11.38 -16.80 -7.54
CA ASP A 138 -12.01 -18.12 -7.60
C ASP A 138 -11.16 -19.22 -6.95
N SER A 139 -9.82 -19.13 -7.08
CA SER A 139 -8.88 -20.10 -6.49
C SER A 139 -8.60 -19.87 -5.01
N THR A 140 -8.67 -18.61 -4.55
CA THR A 140 -8.32 -18.21 -3.17
C THR A 140 -9.54 -18.05 -2.28
N GLY A 141 -10.74 -17.93 -2.86
CA GLY A 141 -11.98 -17.61 -2.14
C GLY A 141 -12.06 -16.15 -1.66
N PHE A 142 -11.06 -15.32 -1.97
CA PHE A 142 -11.03 -13.91 -1.63
C PHE A 142 -11.80 -13.07 -2.66
N ARG A 143 -12.35 -11.93 -2.24
CA ARG A 143 -13.01 -10.97 -3.12
C ARG A 143 -12.25 -9.65 -3.13
N THR A 144 -11.64 -9.33 -4.27
CA THR A 144 -10.91 -8.07 -4.52
C THR A 144 -11.83 -6.86 -4.74
#